data_AF-A0A844X7P7-F1
#
_entry.id   AF-A0A844X7P7-F1
#
_cell.length_a   1.000
_cell.length_b   1.000
_cell.length_c   1.000
_cell.angle_alpha   90.00
_cell.angle_beta   90.00
_cell.angle_gamma   90.00
#
_symmetry.space_group_name_H-M   'P 1'
#
loop_
_entity.id
_entity.type
_entity.pdbx_description
1 polymer ?
#
loop_
_entity_poly.entity_id
_entity_poly.type
_entity_poly.pdbx_seq_one_letter_code
_entity_poly.pdbx_strand_id
1 'polypeptide(L)'
;MVRSDCGECNKIFIKYILFILISISSAFSGICEASMPPACDSKETEKVLLSLARKYIDPFWIGKNRRFTGTQTISANKEAEEYQCRTRFLYTMVGDSKNHVITYTIYWNDPVKKRFSVELNSISNNH
;
A
#
# COMPACT_ATOMS: atom_id res chain seq x y z
N MET A 1 13.80 20.59 67.98
CA MET A 1 14.97 19.71 67.77
C MET A 1 14.54 18.27 67.98
N VAL A 2 14.37 17.50 66.91
CA VAL A 2 14.61 16.05 66.87
C VAL A 2 15.10 15.78 65.44
N ARG A 3 16.31 15.24 65.35
CA ARG A 3 16.97 14.80 64.12
C ARG A 3 17.33 13.34 64.37
N SER A 4 16.85 12.42 63.54
CA SER A 4 17.32 11.03 63.39
C SER A 4 16.56 10.47 62.20
N ASP A 5 17.12 10.42 60.98
CA ASP A 5 18.19 9.56 60.43
C ASP A 5 17.66 8.36 59.65
N CYS A 6 18.45 7.97 58.65
CA CYS A 6 18.37 6.76 57.83
C CYS A 6 17.26 6.72 56.76
N GLY A 7 17.50 7.14 55.51
CA GLY A 7 18.69 6.88 54.70
C GLY A 7 18.67 5.51 54.01
N GLU A 8 17.63 4.69 54.21
CA GLU A 8 17.62 3.30 53.71
C GLU A 8 16.30 2.84 53.05
N CYS A 9 15.28 3.70 52.96
CA CYS A 9 14.05 3.39 52.22
C CYS A 9 14.11 3.74 50.71
N ASN A 10 15.18 4.41 50.24
CA ASN A 10 15.29 4.93 48.88
C ASN A 10 16.09 4.07 47.89
N LYS A 11 16.74 2.98 48.32
CA LYS A 11 17.50 2.11 47.39
C LYS A 11 16.66 1.04 46.71
N ILE A 12 15.54 0.63 47.32
CA ILE A 12 14.64 -0.38 46.74
C ILE A 12 13.66 0.29 45.77
N PHE A 13 13.15 1.49 46.09
CA PHE A 13 12.23 2.23 45.23
C PHE A 13 12.87 2.70 43.91
N ILE A 14 14.15 3.10 43.92
CA ILE A 14 14.87 3.51 42.70
C ILE A 14 15.12 2.33 41.74
N LYS A 15 15.25 1.10 42.25
CA LYS A 15 15.43 -0.09 41.40
C LYS A 15 14.16 -0.44 40.60
N TYR A 16 12.99 -0.22 41.18
CA TYR A 16 11.72 -0.44 40.49
C TYR A 16 11.32 0.71 39.56
N ILE A 17 11.73 1.95 39.87
CA ILE A 17 11.52 3.11 38.97
C ILE A 17 12.38 3.00 37.70
N LEU A 18 13.62 2.47 37.79
CA LEU A 18 14.45 2.25 36.60
C LEU A 18 13.94 1.13 35.69
N PHE A 19 13.06 0.25 36.17
CA PHE A 19 12.47 -0.82 35.37
C PHE A 19 11.21 -0.38 34.61
N ILE A 20 10.64 0.80 34.94
CA ILE A 20 9.52 1.41 34.22
C ILE A 20 9.99 2.30 33.04
N LEU A 21 11.31 2.42 32.83
CA LEU A 21 11.90 3.06 31.64
C LEU A 21 12.00 2.15 30.41
N ILE A 22 11.54 0.90 30.51
CA ILE A 22 11.27 0.03 29.35
C ILE A 22 9.75 0.06 29.06
N SER A 23 9.12 1.22 29.24
CA SER A 23 7.88 1.52 28.52
C SER A 23 8.26 1.80 27.09
N ILE A 24 8.41 0.69 26.35
CA ILE A 24 8.23 0.53 24.91
C ILE A 24 8.00 1.88 24.24
N SER A 25 9.12 2.55 23.94
CA SER A 25 9.19 3.45 22.81
C SER A 25 9.01 2.59 21.55
N SER A 26 7.80 2.06 21.34
CA SER A 26 7.28 1.83 20.01
C SER A 26 6.98 3.21 19.42
N ALA A 27 8.01 4.05 19.33
CA ALA A 27 8.09 5.02 18.29
C ALA A 27 8.35 4.21 17.02
N PHE A 28 7.29 3.57 16.52
CA PHE A 28 7.10 3.47 15.09
C PHE A 28 6.86 4.90 14.57
N SER A 29 7.86 5.79 14.75
CA SER A 29 8.04 6.97 13.94
C SER A 29 8.60 6.52 12.60
N GLY A 30 7.86 5.62 11.97
CA GLY A 30 7.94 5.26 10.57
C GLY A 30 6.70 5.83 9.88
N ILE A 31 6.36 7.09 10.14
CA ILE A 31 5.61 7.84 9.13
C ILE A 31 6.64 8.19 8.05
N CYS A 32 7.07 7.16 7.31
CA CYS A 32 7.49 7.36 5.95
C CYS A 32 6.20 7.80 5.27
N GLU A 33 5.97 9.11 5.24
CA GLU A 33 4.98 9.68 4.34
C GLU A 33 5.45 9.26 2.96
N ALA A 34 4.82 8.23 2.40
CA ALA A 34 5.12 7.80 1.05
C ALA A 34 4.76 9.00 0.16
N SER A 35 5.79 9.74 -0.28
CA SER A 35 5.61 10.87 -1.19
C SER A 35 4.98 10.43 -2.51
N MET A 36 5.22 9.17 -2.89
CA MET A 36 4.61 8.56 -4.05
C MET A 36 3.36 7.75 -3.66
N PRO A 37 2.36 7.66 -4.56
CA PRO A 37 1.22 6.75 -4.42
C PRO A 37 1.67 5.29 -4.33
N PRO A 38 0.76 4.33 -4.06
CA PRO A 38 1.13 2.93 -4.07
C PRO A 38 1.79 2.52 -5.41
N ALA A 39 2.80 1.66 -5.34
CA ALA A 39 3.51 1.18 -6.51
C ALA A 39 2.59 0.39 -7.47
N CYS A 40 2.97 0.29 -8.74
CA CYS A 40 2.20 -0.42 -9.78
C CYS A 40 1.80 -1.85 -9.39
N ASP A 41 2.67 -2.59 -8.70
CA ASP A 41 2.48 -3.99 -8.30
C ASP A 41 1.98 -4.14 -6.85
N SER A 42 1.59 -3.04 -6.20
CA SER A 42 1.03 -3.06 -4.85
C SER A 42 -0.35 -3.75 -4.81
N LYS A 43 -0.68 -4.36 -3.66
CA LYS A 43 -1.97 -5.01 -3.43
C LYS A 43 -3.13 -4.02 -3.47
N GLU A 44 -2.89 -2.79 -3.05
CA GLU A 44 -3.84 -1.69 -3.09
C GLU A 44 -4.23 -1.36 -4.53
N THR A 45 -3.22 -1.23 -5.40
CA THR A 45 -3.43 -0.99 -6.84
C THR A 45 -4.15 -2.16 -7.50
N GLU A 46 -3.75 -3.39 -7.18
CA GLU A 46 -4.40 -4.60 -7.72
C GLU A 46 -5.89 -4.65 -7.40
N LYS A 47 -6.31 -4.27 -6.18
CA LYS A 47 -7.73 -4.22 -5.80
C LYS A 47 -8.53 -3.21 -6.63
N VAL A 48 -7.96 -2.03 -6.89
CA VAL A 48 -8.59 -1.01 -7.73
C VAL A 48 -8.66 -1.50 -9.18
N LEU A 49 -7.57 -2.08 -9.69
CA LEU A 49 -7.52 -2.66 -11.04
C LEU A 49 -8.51 -3.80 -11.22
N LEU A 50 -8.73 -4.67 -10.22
CA LEU A 50 -9.78 -5.70 -10.27
C LEU A 50 -11.16 -5.07 -10.44
N SER A 51 -11.45 -4.00 -9.70
CA SER A 51 -12.73 -3.28 -9.81
C SER A 51 -12.91 -2.63 -11.18
N LEU A 52 -11.84 -2.06 -11.74
CA LEU A 52 -11.83 -1.48 -13.08
C LEU A 52 -11.95 -2.55 -14.17
N ALA A 53 -11.25 -3.68 -14.03
CA ALA A 53 -11.37 -4.82 -14.94
C ALA A 53 -12.79 -5.39 -14.92
N ARG A 54 -13.46 -5.40 -13.77
CA ARG A 54 -14.89 -5.74 -13.69
C ARG A 54 -15.68 -4.79 -14.54
N LYS A 55 -15.50 -3.49 -14.36
CA LYS A 55 -16.32 -2.49 -15.04
C LYS A 55 -16.13 -2.46 -16.56
N TYR A 56 -14.88 -2.61 -17.04
CA TYR A 56 -14.54 -2.31 -18.44
C TYR A 56 -14.12 -3.52 -19.29
N ILE A 57 -13.72 -4.64 -18.68
CA ILE A 57 -13.21 -5.82 -19.40
C ILE A 57 -14.16 -7.01 -19.27
N ASP A 58 -14.61 -7.31 -18.06
CA ASP A 58 -15.55 -8.41 -17.76
C ASP A 58 -16.70 -7.93 -16.85
N PRO A 59 -17.67 -7.14 -17.38
CA PRO A 59 -18.81 -6.57 -16.63
C PRO A 59 -19.60 -7.57 -15.82
N PHE A 60 -19.79 -8.75 -16.39
CA PHE A 60 -20.56 -9.82 -15.79
C PHE A 60 -19.73 -10.74 -14.89
N TRP A 61 -18.41 -10.50 -14.82
CA TRP A 61 -17.46 -11.24 -13.96
C TRP A 61 -17.49 -12.75 -14.22
N ILE A 62 -17.73 -13.13 -15.48
CA ILE A 62 -17.89 -14.52 -15.93
C ILE A 62 -16.54 -15.22 -16.02
N GLY A 63 -15.48 -14.46 -16.29
CA GLY A 63 -14.11 -14.93 -16.37
C GLY A 63 -13.67 -15.58 -15.06
N LYS A 64 -13.05 -16.76 -15.17
CA LYS A 64 -12.41 -17.47 -14.06
C LYS A 64 -10.90 -17.26 -14.09
N ASN A 65 -10.21 -17.63 -13.00
CA ASN A 65 -8.75 -17.56 -12.88
C ASN A 65 -8.16 -16.18 -13.23
N ARG A 66 -8.89 -15.12 -12.84
CA ARG A 66 -8.51 -13.73 -13.04
C ARG A 66 -7.22 -13.42 -12.31
N ARG A 67 -6.21 -12.92 -13.03
CA ARG A 67 -4.93 -12.52 -12.45
C ARG A 67 -4.26 -11.43 -13.27
N PHE A 68 -3.52 -10.57 -12.58
CA PHE A 68 -2.58 -9.64 -13.19
C PHE A 68 -1.20 -10.28 -13.25
N THR A 69 -0.47 -10.05 -14.34
CA THR A 69 0.87 -10.58 -14.56
C THR A 69 1.72 -9.56 -15.31
N GLY A 70 3.05 -9.64 -15.12
CA GLY A 70 4.00 -8.79 -15.84
C GLY A 70 3.76 -7.30 -15.60
N THR A 71 3.38 -6.92 -14.38
CA THR A 71 3.23 -5.52 -13.98
C THR A 71 4.59 -4.82 -14.02
N GLN A 72 4.65 -3.67 -14.68
CA GLN A 72 5.85 -2.88 -14.89
C GLN A 72 5.53 -1.41 -14.65
N THR A 73 6.45 -0.70 -13.99
CA THR A 73 6.46 0.76 -13.96
C THR A 73 7.12 1.26 -15.24
N ILE A 74 6.37 1.95 -16.08
CA ILE A 74 6.88 2.60 -17.31
C ILE A 74 7.66 3.85 -16.93
N SER A 75 7.08 4.68 -16.07
CA SER A 75 7.71 5.92 -15.59
C SER A 75 7.22 6.26 -14.19
N ALA A 76 8.02 7.04 -13.46
CA ALA A 76 7.70 7.57 -12.15
C ALA A 76 7.99 9.07 -12.17
N ASN A 77 6.94 9.89 -12.14
CA ASN A 77 7.10 11.34 -12.04
C ASN A 77 7.01 11.73 -10.56
N LYS A 78 8.15 12.09 -9.97
CA LYS A 78 8.22 12.49 -8.56
C LYS A 78 7.67 13.89 -8.31
N GLU A 79 7.67 14.76 -9.32
CA GLU A 79 7.15 16.13 -9.19
C GLU A 79 5.62 16.14 -9.21
N ALA A 80 5.02 15.32 -10.08
CA ALA A 80 3.57 15.13 -10.14
C ALA A 80 3.04 14.07 -9.17
N GLU A 81 3.94 13.33 -8.50
CA GLU A 81 3.61 12.20 -7.62
C GLU A 81 2.77 11.12 -8.33
N GLU A 82 3.23 10.69 -9.51
CA GLU A 82 2.51 9.74 -10.37
C GLU A 82 3.38 8.56 -10.80
N TYR A 83 2.74 7.40 -10.95
CA TYR A 83 3.30 6.25 -11.66
C TYR A 83 2.53 6.01 -12.95
N GLN A 84 3.26 5.86 -14.06
CA GLN A 84 2.71 5.24 -15.26
C GLN A 84 3.07 3.77 -15.25
N CYS A 85 2.06 2.92 -15.43
CA CYS A 85 2.16 1.50 -15.23
C CYS A 85 1.61 0.74 -16.43
N ARG A 86 2.11 -0.48 -16.61
CA ARG A 86 1.58 -1.47 -17.56
C ARG A 86 1.39 -2.79 -16.85
N THR A 87 0.29 -3.48 -17.10
CA THR A 87 0.08 -4.86 -16.63
C THR A 87 -0.67 -5.68 -17.66
N ARG A 88 -0.61 -7.02 -17.54
CA ARG A 88 -1.42 -7.93 -18.33
C ARG A 88 -2.46 -8.58 -17.44
N PHE A 89 -3.74 -8.36 -17.75
CA PHE A 89 -4.87 -9.04 -17.14
C PHE A 89 -5.20 -10.31 -17.92
N LEU A 90 -5.28 -11.43 -17.23
CA LEU A 90 -5.57 -12.75 -17.79
C LEU A 90 -6.83 -13.29 -17.13
N TYR A 91 -7.74 -13.86 -17.93
CA TYR A 91 -8.89 -14.60 -17.43
C TYR A 91 -9.31 -15.69 -18.42
N THR A 92 -9.97 -16.74 -17.90
CA THR A 92 -10.45 -17.87 -18.69
C THR A 92 -11.96 -17.79 -18.83
N MET A 93 -12.43 -17.75 -20.07
CA MET A 93 -13.83 -17.99 -20.45
C MET A 93 -13.98 -19.47 -20.83
N VAL A 94 -15.22 -19.97 -20.91
CA VAL A 94 -15.47 -21.36 -21.29
C VAL A 94 -14.81 -21.67 -22.63
N GLY A 95 -13.76 -22.50 -22.61
CA GLY A 95 -13.03 -22.93 -23.80
C GLY A 95 -11.99 -21.94 -24.36
N ASP A 96 -11.78 -20.77 -23.74
CA ASP A 96 -10.85 -19.77 -24.27
C ASP A 96 -10.15 -18.94 -23.17
N SER A 97 -8.87 -18.62 -23.37
CA SER A 97 -8.11 -17.75 -22.48
C SER A 97 -8.01 -16.36 -23.08
N LYS A 98 -8.56 -15.37 -22.37
CA LYS A 98 -8.48 -13.97 -22.77
C LYS A 98 -7.33 -13.29 -22.06
N ASN A 99 -6.68 -12.37 -22.77
CA ASN A 99 -5.64 -11.52 -22.22
C ASN A 99 -5.88 -10.07 -22.66
N HIS A 100 -5.60 -9.13 -21.74
CA HIS A 100 -5.67 -7.70 -21.98
C HIS A 100 -4.41 -7.06 -21.44
N VAL A 101 -3.79 -6.20 -22.23
CA VAL A 101 -2.74 -5.29 -21.77
C VAL A 101 -3.42 -4.00 -21.33
N ILE A 102 -3.13 -3.58 -20.10
CA ILE A 102 -3.70 -2.39 -19.49
C ILE A 102 -2.56 -1.43 -19.21
N THR A 103 -2.67 -0.21 -19.72
CA THR A 103 -1.80 0.92 -19.38
C THR A 103 -2.59 1.88 -18.52
N TYR A 104 -2.02 2.31 -17.40
CA TYR A 104 -2.74 3.10 -16.40
C TYR A 104 -1.80 4.04 -15.64
N THR A 105 -2.36 5.11 -15.09
CA THR A 105 -1.66 6.07 -14.25
C THR A 105 -2.18 5.95 -12.81
N ILE A 106 -1.28 5.97 -11.85
CA ILE A 106 -1.59 6.03 -10.42
C ILE A 106 -1.14 7.39 -9.90
N TYR A 107 -2.03 8.09 -9.21
CA TYR A 107 -1.73 9.41 -8.64
C TYR A 107 -2.48 9.60 -7.32
N TRP A 108 -2.02 10.52 -6.49
CA TRP A 108 -2.77 10.93 -5.30
C TRP A 108 -3.97 11.79 -5.69
N ASN A 109 -5.17 11.38 -5.26
CA ASN A 109 -6.37 12.22 -5.35
C ASN A 109 -6.50 13.13 -4.12
N ASP A 110 -6.11 12.61 -2.96
CA ASP A 110 -5.99 13.38 -1.71
C ASP A 110 -4.75 12.86 -0.95
N PRO A 111 -3.58 13.50 -1.11
CA PRO A 111 -2.32 13.02 -0.51
C PRO A 111 -2.37 13.08 1.02
N VAL A 112 -3.03 14.09 1.60
CA VAL A 112 -3.20 14.26 3.05
C VAL A 112 -3.98 13.09 3.65
N LYS A 113 -5.02 12.62 2.94
CA LYS A 113 -5.78 11.43 3.35
C LYS A 113 -5.23 10.11 2.81
N LYS A 114 -4.08 10.13 2.12
CA LYS A 114 -3.48 8.97 1.44
C LYS A 114 -4.48 8.23 0.54
N ARG A 115 -5.34 8.99 -0.16
CA ARG A 115 -6.28 8.44 -1.15
C ARG A 115 -5.68 8.60 -2.53
N PHE A 116 -5.44 7.48 -3.20
CA PHE A 116 -4.96 7.45 -4.57
C PHE A 116 -6.09 7.10 -5.54
N SER A 117 -5.85 7.35 -6.82
CA SER A 117 -6.73 6.96 -7.90
C SER A 117 -5.93 6.27 -9.01
N VAL A 118 -6.63 5.46 -9.79
CA VAL A 118 -6.07 4.76 -10.94
C VAL A 118 -6.89 5.17 -12.16
N GLU A 119 -6.22 5.81 -13.11
CA GLU A 119 -6.80 6.19 -14.40
C GLU A 119 -6.35 5.21 -15.47
N LEU A 120 -7.30 4.69 -16.25
CA LEU A 120 -7.01 3.79 -17.35
C LEU A 120 -6.66 4.60 -18.59
N ASN A 121 -5.42 4.49 -19.05
CA ASN A 121 -4.95 5.19 -20.25
C ASN A 121 -5.34 4.41 -21.51
N SER A 122 -5.19 3.08 -21.47
CA SER A 122 -5.59 2.20 -22.58
C SER A 122 -5.82 0.76 -22.13
N ILE A 123 -6.71 0.07 -22.84
CA ILE A 123 -6.91 -1.38 -22.76
C ILE A 123 -6.81 -1.93 -24.18
N SER A 124 -5.95 -2.90 -24.40
CA SER A 124 -5.78 -3.57 -25.69
C SER A 124 -5.75 -5.09 -25.54
N ASN A 125 -6.37 -5.80 -26.48
CA ASN A 125 -6.24 -7.25 -26.58
C ASN A 125 -4.91 -7.60 -27.25
N ASN A 126 -4.12 -8.55 -26.73
CA ASN A 126 -3.17 -9.23 -27.63
C ASN A 126 -3.97 -10.26 -28.41
N HIS A 127 -4.25 -9.95 -29.67
CA HIS A 127 -4.64 -10.94 -30.67
C HIS A 127 -3.44 -11.81 -31.05
#